data_AF-A0A1G6N5U9-F1
#
_entry.id   AF-A0A1G6N5U9-F1
#
_cell.length_a   1.000
_cell.length_b   1.000
_cell.length_c   1.000
_cell.angle_alpha   90.00
_cell.angle_beta   90.00
_cell.angle_gamma   90.00
#
_symmetry.space_group_name_H-M   'P 1'
#
loop_
_entity.id
_entity.type
_entity.pdbx_description
1 polymer ?
#
loop_
_entity_poly.entity_id
_entity_poly.type
_entity_poly.pdbx_seq_one_letter_code
_entity_poly.pdbx_strand_id
1 'polypeptide(L)'
;MSTIMTINTAQEIENAEIHMLSSRLALLQTMDGNPMQVQIKKFESATAFSSKVIAGPAFNTVKGVTFINTDEIDAIISYYQSLQIPCRFEITPAQGTAELFQYLSEKGFYQSSFHTALYSKPKEDPSLLPSNISVRKLKENEFDIFADIYVRGFNMPSFTKDGVRQNNEILYNKPGWHFFIAEIQNTPASIGVLFINNGVASLAASATLPEFQLKGCHTALIQKRIETAIESNCHLIVGQARFGSSSQNNMERAHMKIAYTKSIWTAKDM
;
A
#
# COMPACT_ATOMS: atom_id res chain seq x y z
N MET A 1 22.14 11.06 10.29
CA MET A 1 22.72 10.80 8.95
C MET A 1 21.58 10.69 7.95
N SER A 2 21.67 11.42 6.83
CA SER A 2 20.69 11.33 5.73
C SER A 2 20.73 9.93 5.11
N THR A 3 19.58 9.27 4.98
CA THR A 3 19.48 7.98 4.28
C THR A 3 19.64 8.23 2.78
N ILE A 4 20.78 7.86 2.20
CA ILE A 4 21.05 8.01 0.76
C ILE A 4 20.30 6.91 0.01
N MET A 5 19.67 7.26 -1.11
CA MET A 5 19.02 6.27 -1.98
C MET A 5 20.07 5.43 -2.71
N THR A 6 19.90 4.11 -2.66
CA THR A 6 20.71 3.12 -3.38
C THR A 6 19.78 2.09 -4.01
N ILE A 7 20.28 1.29 -4.95
CA ILE A 7 19.50 0.17 -5.52
C ILE A 7 19.03 -0.80 -4.42
N ASN A 8 19.87 -1.08 -3.42
CA ASN A 8 19.50 -1.93 -2.29
C ASN A 8 18.36 -1.32 -1.47
N THR A 9 18.43 -0.02 -1.17
CA THR A 9 17.35 0.70 -0.48
C THR A 9 16.06 0.68 -1.30
N ALA A 10 16.16 0.88 -2.62
CA ALA A 10 15.00 0.86 -3.50
C ALA A 10 14.32 -0.53 -3.54
N GLN A 11 15.11 -1.60 -3.57
CA GLN A 11 14.64 -2.97 -3.51
C GLN A 11 14.03 -3.32 -2.15
N GLU A 12 14.62 -2.83 -1.04
CA GLU A 12 14.04 -2.99 0.30
C GLU A 12 12.66 -2.32 0.42
N ILE A 13 12.50 -1.12 -0.15
CA ILE A 13 11.21 -0.41 -0.19
C ILE A 13 10.18 -1.20 -1.01
N GLU A 14 10.56 -1.74 -2.17
CA GLU A 14 9.64 -2.55 -2.97
C GLU A 14 9.29 -3.86 -2.25
N ASN A 15 10.28 -4.53 -1.65
CA ASN A 15 10.06 -5.74 -0.88
C ASN A 15 9.11 -5.49 0.30
N ALA A 16 9.16 -4.31 0.94
CA ALA A 16 8.19 -3.94 1.96
C ALA A 16 6.75 -3.90 1.43
N GLU A 17 6.55 -3.39 0.21
CA GLU A 17 5.24 -3.44 -0.46
C GLU A 17 4.78 -4.86 -0.77
N ILE A 18 5.70 -5.69 -1.29
CA ILE A 18 5.44 -7.10 -1.60
C ILE A 18 5.07 -7.84 -0.31
N HIS A 19 5.82 -7.68 0.77
CA HIS A 19 5.55 -8.31 2.06
C HIS A 19 4.20 -7.87 2.65
N MET A 20 3.88 -6.58 2.61
CA MET A 20 2.60 -6.06 3.08
C MET A 20 1.43 -6.65 2.29
N LEU A 21 1.50 -6.63 0.96
CA LEU A 21 0.43 -7.15 0.12
C LEU A 21 0.30 -8.67 0.22
N SER A 22 1.43 -9.39 0.27
CA SER A 22 1.46 -10.84 0.54
C SER A 22 0.81 -11.18 1.88
N SER A 23 1.17 -10.48 2.96
CA SER A 23 0.59 -10.72 4.29
C SER A 23 -0.93 -10.55 4.27
N ARG A 24 -1.40 -9.44 3.68
CA ARG A 24 -2.84 -9.16 3.56
C ARG A 24 -3.56 -10.23 2.74
N LEU A 25 -3.08 -10.50 1.54
CA LEU A 25 -3.75 -11.40 0.60
C LEU A 25 -3.68 -12.86 1.08
N ALA A 26 -2.58 -13.29 1.71
CA ALA A 26 -2.49 -14.63 2.29
C ALA A 26 -3.55 -14.83 3.38
N LEU A 27 -3.76 -13.84 4.26
CA LEU A 27 -4.82 -13.91 5.28
C LEU A 27 -6.21 -14.01 4.65
N LEU A 28 -6.50 -13.19 3.64
CA LEU A 28 -7.77 -13.26 2.90
C LEU A 28 -7.98 -14.61 2.20
N GLN A 29 -6.90 -15.21 1.69
CA GLN A 29 -6.94 -16.53 1.05
C GLN A 29 -7.29 -17.65 2.05
N THR A 30 -7.04 -17.48 3.35
CA THR A 30 -7.40 -18.46 4.40
C THR A 30 -8.87 -18.45 4.81
N MET A 31 -9.65 -17.47 4.35
CA MET A 31 -11.09 -17.45 4.60
C MET A 31 -11.77 -18.65 3.94
N ASP A 32 -12.77 -19.22 4.61
CA ASP A 32 -13.48 -20.39 4.09
C ASP A 32 -14.05 -20.13 2.69
N GLY A 33 -13.75 -21.04 1.77
CA GLY A 33 -14.10 -20.92 0.35
C GLY A 33 -13.34 -19.85 -0.46
N ASN A 34 -12.37 -19.13 0.11
CA ASN A 34 -11.63 -18.03 -0.52
C ASN A 34 -12.59 -17.05 -1.26
N PRO A 35 -13.48 -16.37 -0.53
CA PRO A 35 -14.59 -15.62 -1.13
C PRO A 35 -14.10 -14.45 -1.99
N MET A 36 -12.91 -13.93 -1.70
CA MET A 36 -12.27 -12.86 -2.47
C MET A 36 -11.53 -13.39 -3.72
N GLN A 37 -11.51 -14.71 -3.93
CA GLN A 37 -10.81 -15.40 -5.01
C GLN A 37 -9.37 -14.94 -5.16
N VAL A 38 -8.69 -14.84 -4.01
CA VAL A 38 -7.31 -14.36 -3.93
C VAL A 38 -6.37 -15.44 -4.42
N GLN A 39 -5.39 -15.04 -5.24
CA GLN A 39 -4.24 -15.87 -5.55
C GLN A 39 -2.97 -15.03 -5.52
N ILE A 40 -1.92 -15.66 -5.00
CA ILE A 40 -0.56 -15.13 -5.01
C ILE A 40 0.29 -16.16 -5.74
N LYS A 41 0.96 -15.75 -6.83
CA LYS A 41 1.89 -16.61 -7.56
C LYS A 41 3.28 -16.00 -7.57
N LYS A 42 4.25 -16.75 -7.06
CA LYS A 42 5.66 -16.39 -7.11
C LYS A 42 6.27 -16.93 -8.41
N PHE A 43 6.94 -16.06 -9.15
CA PHE A 43 7.76 -16.39 -10.30
C PHE A 43 9.25 -16.25 -9.89
N GLU A 44 10.17 -16.43 -10.84
CA GLU A 44 11.62 -16.40 -10.57
C GLU A 44 12.03 -15.08 -9.89
N SER A 45 11.67 -13.95 -10.50
CA SER A 45 11.88 -12.63 -9.92
C SER A 45 10.58 -12.06 -9.34
N ALA A 46 9.47 -12.21 -10.06
CA ALA A 46 8.26 -11.44 -9.80
C ALA A 46 7.31 -12.10 -8.79
N THR A 47 6.41 -11.32 -8.23
CA THR A 47 5.23 -11.81 -7.49
C THR A 47 3.97 -11.23 -8.11
N ALA A 48 3.07 -12.09 -8.56
CA ALA A 48 1.77 -11.73 -9.10
C ALA A 48 0.71 -11.84 -8.01
N PHE A 49 -0.02 -10.76 -7.80
CA PHE A 49 -1.14 -10.67 -6.87
C PHE A 49 -2.45 -10.55 -7.64
N SER A 50 -3.46 -11.29 -7.21
CA SER A 50 -4.78 -11.21 -7.83
C SER A 50 -5.94 -11.41 -6.85
N SER A 51 -7.06 -10.77 -7.17
CA SER A 51 -8.38 -10.98 -6.61
C SER A 51 -9.43 -10.63 -7.67
N LYS A 52 -10.38 -11.55 -7.90
CA LYS A 52 -11.53 -11.31 -8.82
C LYS A 52 -12.62 -10.45 -8.22
N VAL A 53 -12.66 -10.33 -6.88
CA VAL A 53 -13.76 -9.71 -6.15
C VAL A 53 -13.36 -8.35 -5.59
N ILE A 54 -12.13 -8.20 -5.12
CA ILE A 54 -11.68 -6.92 -4.56
C ILE A 54 -11.46 -5.94 -5.71
N ALA A 55 -12.29 -4.90 -5.74
CA ALA A 55 -12.17 -3.85 -6.73
C ALA A 55 -10.87 -3.04 -6.53
N GLY A 56 -10.22 -2.73 -7.65
CA GLY A 56 -9.12 -1.78 -7.71
C GLY A 56 -7.78 -2.40 -8.11
N PRO A 57 -6.95 -1.65 -8.86
CA PRO A 57 -5.71 -2.18 -9.43
C PRO A 57 -4.62 -2.47 -8.40
N ALA A 58 -4.79 -2.06 -7.14
CA ALA A 58 -3.81 -2.26 -6.08
C ALA A 58 -3.68 -3.73 -5.63
N PHE A 59 -4.70 -4.56 -5.89
CA PHE A 59 -4.73 -5.99 -5.54
C PHE A 59 -4.49 -6.91 -6.75
N ASN A 60 -4.52 -6.34 -7.96
CA ASN A 60 -4.30 -7.02 -9.23
C ASN A 60 -3.06 -6.42 -9.88
N THR A 61 -1.89 -6.88 -9.46
CA THR A 61 -0.61 -6.31 -9.90
C THR A 61 0.56 -7.28 -9.76
N VAL A 62 1.54 -7.12 -10.65
CA VAL A 62 2.85 -7.76 -10.59
C VAL A 62 3.85 -6.77 -9.98
N LYS A 63 4.69 -7.25 -9.07
CA LYS A 63 5.80 -6.49 -8.44
C LYS A 63 7.08 -7.32 -8.45
N GLY A 64 8.26 -6.69 -8.43
CA GLY A 64 9.55 -7.37 -8.37
C GLY A 64 10.03 -7.97 -9.71
N VAL A 65 9.42 -7.56 -10.82
CA VAL A 65 9.76 -8.13 -12.14
C VAL A 65 11.12 -7.61 -12.60
N THR A 66 11.99 -8.52 -13.05
CA THR A 66 13.28 -8.21 -13.66
C THR A 66 13.35 -8.84 -15.04
N PHE A 67 14.06 -8.22 -15.97
CA PHE A 67 14.19 -8.76 -17.32
C PHE A 67 15.40 -9.69 -17.42
N ILE A 68 15.21 -10.93 -16.94
CA ILE A 68 16.20 -12.01 -17.09
C ILE A 68 16.04 -12.67 -18.47
N ASN A 69 14.79 -13.00 -18.82
CA ASN A 69 14.38 -13.54 -20.10
C ASN A 69 12.92 -13.16 -20.40
N THR A 70 12.47 -13.47 -21.61
CA THR A 70 11.10 -13.20 -22.06
C THR A 70 10.07 -14.21 -21.53
N ASP A 71 10.51 -15.42 -21.18
CA ASP A 71 9.64 -16.54 -20.80
C ASP A 71 8.89 -16.26 -19.49
N GLU A 72 9.56 -15.65 -18.52
CA GLU A 72 8.92 -15.27 -17.25
C GLU A 72 7.79 -14.26 -17.48
N ILE A 73 8.03 -13.24 -18.31
CA ILE A 73 7.02 -12.22 -18.64
C ILE A 73 5.82 -12.86 -19.34
N ASP A 74 6.06 -13.76 -20.30
CA ASP A 74 4.99 -14.47 -21.00
C ASP A 74 4.19 -15.39 -20.07
N ALA A 75 4.86 -16.04 -19.12
CA ALA A 75 4.20 -16.86 -18.10
C ALA A 75 3.34 -16.03 -17.14
N ILE A 76 3.78 -14.81 -16.79
CA ILE A 76 3.01 -13.87 -15.98
C ILE A 76 1.77 -13.39 -16.75
N ILE A 77 1.92 -13.00 -18.01
CA ILE A 77 0.80 -12.56 -18.86
C ILE A 77 -0.22 -13.70 -19.00
N SER A 78 0.24 -14.91 -19.32
CA SER A 78 -0.60 -16.10 -19.46
C SER A 78 -1.35 -16.43 -18.17
N TYR A 79 -0.71 -16.23 -17.01
CA TYR A 79 -1.35 -16.39 -15.70
C TYR A 79 -2.54 -15.45 -15.54
N TYR A 80 -2.38 -14.14 -15.74
CA TYR A 80 -3.50 -13.19 -15.64
C TYR A 80 -4.60 -13.45 -16.69
N GLN A 81 -4.24 -13.86 -17.91
CA GLN A 81 -5.20 -14.28 -18.94
C GLN A 81 -6.04 -15.48 -18.49
N SER A 82 -5.41 -16.52 -17.92
CA SER A 82 -6.11 -17.68 -17.35
C SER A 82 -7.08 -17.30 -16.22
N LEU A 83 -6.77 -16.22 -15.50
CA LEU A 83 -7.62 -15.68 -14.45
C LEU A 83 -8.70 -14.75 -15.00
N GLN A 84 -8.65 -14.33 -16.27
CA GLN A 84 -9.54 -13.31 -16.82
C GLN A 84 -9.49 -12.01 -16.00
N ILE A 85 -8.31 -11.61 -15.55
CA ILE A 85 -8.05 -10.36 -14.84
C ILE A 85 -7.06 -9.54 -15.67
N PRO A 86 -7.24 -8.22 -15.82
CA PRO A 86 -6.25 -7.37 -16.49
C PRO A 86 -4.87 -7.48 -15.83
N CYS A 87 -3.85 -7.80 -16.63
CA CYS A 87 -2.48 -7.82 -16.17
C CYS A 87 -1.97 -6.37 -16.00
N ARG A 88 -1.29 -6.11 -14.89
CA ARG A 88 -0.71 -4.80 -14.56
C ARG A 88 0.66 -5.00 -13.93
N PHE A 89 1.68 -4.35 -14.45
CA PHE A 89 3.03 -4.37 -13.87
C PHE A 89 3.31 -3.06 -13.13
N GLU A 90 3.92 -3.17 -11.96
CA GLU A 90 4.56 -2.07 -11.24
C GLU A 90 6.07 -2.24 -11.35
N ILE A 91 6.73 -1.32 -12.06
CA ILE A 91 8.18 -1.40 -12.31
C ILE A 91 8.87 -0.20 -11.67
N THR A 92 9.78 -0.49 -10.74
CA THR A 92 10.60 0.52 -10.05
C THR A 92 11.82 0.91 -10.90
N PRO A 93 12.45 2.07 -10.64
CA PRO A 93 13.69 2.43 -11.33
C PRO A 93 14.86 1.46 -11.09
N ALA A 94 14.81 0.64 -10.05
CA ALA A 94 15.85 -0.36 -9.78
C ALA A 94 15.80 -1.55 -10.75
N GLN A 95 14.63 -1.80 -11.36
CA GLN A 95 14.38 -2.97 -12.21
C GLN A 95 14.08 -2.60 -13.66
N GLY A 96 13.73 -1.35 -13.92
CA GLY A 96 13.39 -0.87 -15.26
C GLY A 96 14.59 -0.88 -16.19
N THR A 97 14.49 -1.61 -17.29
CA THR A 97 15.45 -1.58 -18.40
C THR A 97 14.74 -1.28 -19.72
N ALA A 98 15.49 -0.84 -20.73
CA ALA A 98 14.92 -0.54 -22.05
C ALA A 98 14.30 -1.80 -22.68
N GLU A 99 14.93 -2.95 -22.48
CA GLU A 99 14.50 -4.25 -22.99
C GLU A 99 13.16 -4.68 -22.37
N LEU A 100 13.01 -4.52 -21.04
CA LEU A 100 11.76 -4.79 -20.35
C LEU A 100 10.61 -3.94 -20.90
N PHE A 101 10.86 -2.63 -21.06
CA PHE A 101 9.86 -1.68 -21.53
C PHE A 101 9.47 -1.92 -22.99
N GLN A 102 10.46 -2.21 -23.84
CA GLN A 102 10.21 -2.57 -25.23
C GLN A 102 9.39 -3.87 -25.31
N TYR A 103 9.78 -4.91 -24.59
CA TYR A 103 9.10 -6.19 -24.63
C TYR A 103 7.65 -6.10 -24.13
N LEU A 104 7.40 -5.35 -23.05
CA LEU A 104 6.03 -5.07 -22.60
C LEU A 104 5.22 -4.32 -23.65
N SER A 105 5.80 -3.33 -24.32
CA SER A 105 5.16 -2.61 -25.42
C SER A 105 4.78 -3.53 -26.59
N GLU A 106 5.68 -4.42 -26.99
CA GLU A 106 5.46 -5.45 -28.02
C GLU A 106 4.33 -6.42 -27.62
N LYS A 107 4.19 -6.71 -26.32
CA LYS A 107 3.07 -7.51 -25.76
C LYS A 107 1.78 -6.73 -25.57
N GLY A 108 1.70 -5.51 -26.09
CA GLY A 108 0.49 -4.69 -26.04
C GLY A 108 0.27 -3.97 -24.72
N PHE A 109 1.30 -3.80 -23.88
CA PHE A 109 1.23 -2.95 -22.70
C PHE A 109 1.65 -1.52 -23.03
N TYR A 110 1.26 -0.57 -22.19
CA TYR A 110 1.74 0.80 -22.23
C TYR A 110 1.93 1.33 -20.82
N GLN A 111 2.81 2.31 -20.65
CA GLN A 111 2.94 3.00 -19.39
C GLN A 111 1.73 3.93 -19.19
N SER A 112 0.83 3.56 -18.28
CA SER A 112 -0.43 4.25 -18.04
C SER A 112 -0.36 5.30 -16.93
N SER A 113 0.61 5.19 -16.01
CA SER A 113 0.73 6.11 -14.87
C SER A 113 2.08 6.02 -14.14
N PHE A 114 2.21 6.81 -13.08
CA PHE A 114 3.26 6.72 -12.07
C PHE A 114 2.65 6.61 -10.66
N HIS A 115 3.36 5.96 -9.74
CA HIS A 115 3.05 5.99 -8.31
C HIS A 115 4.32 6.32 -7.52
N THR A 116 4.25 7.23 -6.55
CA THR A 116 5.39 7.64 -5.73
C THR A 116 5.57 6.73 -4.54
N ALA A 117 6.79 6.22 -4.34
CA ALA A 117 7.22 5.62 -3.09
C ALA A 117 7.99 6.66 -2.26
N LEU A 118 7.73 6.72 -0.96
CA LEU A 118 8.40 7.59 -0.01
C LEU A 118 9.03 6.76 1.10
N TYR A 119 10.12 7.28 1.67
CA TYR A 119 10.85 6.62 2.75
C TYR A 119 11.48 7.60 3.73
N SER A 120 11.75 7.14 4.94
CA SER A 120 12.61 7.82 5.90
C SER A 120 13.16 6.83 6.93
N LYS A 121 14.09 7.30 7.75
CA LYS A 121 14.30 6.66 9.06
C LYS A 121 13.20 7.15 10.00
N PRO A 122 12.52 6.28 10.76
CA PRO A 122 11.54 6.72 11.75
C PRO A 122 12.18 7.76 12.67
N LYS A 123 11.54 8.92 12.78
CA LYS A 123 12.03 10.04 13.58
C LYS A 123 10.83 10.81 14.12
N GLU A 124 10.80 10.98 15.44
CA GLU A 124 9.79 11.82 16.08
C GLU A 124 9.96 13.29 15.68
N ASP A 125 8.83 13.96 15.49
CA ASP A 125 8.75 15.40 15.45
C ASP A 125 7.50 15.88 16.21
N PRO A 126 7.64 16.17 17.51
CA PRO A 126 6.54 16.66 18.33
C PRO A 126 5.92 17.96 17.81
N SER A 127 6.65 18.76 17.02
CA SER A 127 6.12 20.02 16.48
C SER A 127 5.03 19.81 15.42
N LEU A 128 4.92 18.59 14.87
CA LEU A 128 3.89 18.21 13.92
C LEU A 128 2.60 17.72 14.57
N LEU A 129 2.57 17.54 15.90
CA LEU A 129 1.41 17.01 16.61
C LEU A 129 0.32 18.09 16.76
N PRO A 130 -0.85 17.92 16.14
CA PRO A 130 -1.98 18.81 16.39
C PRO A 130 -2.50 18.64 17.82
N SER A 131 -2.70 19.75 18.53
CA SER A 131 -3.11 19.76 19.95
C SER A 131 -4.56 19.30 20.18
N ASN A 132 -5.40 19.33 19.15
CA ASN A 132 -6.83 19.05 19.23
C ASN A 132 -7.23 17.67 18.67
N ILE A 133 -6.26 16.81 18.35
CA ILE A 133 -6.50 15.47 17.79
C ILE A 133 -5.85 14.44 18.71
N SER A 134 -6.64 13.48 19.18
CA SER A 134 -6.14 12.28 19.84
C SER A 134 -5.99 11.15 18.82
N VAL A 135 -5.00 10.27 19.02
CA VAL A 135 -4.85 9.06 18.22
C VAL A 135 -4.75 7.86 19.16
N ARG A 136 -5.54 6.83 18.88
CA ARG A 136 -5.57 5.58 19.65
C ARG A 136 -5.59 4.36 18.75
N LYS A 137 -5.28 3.20 19.31
CA LYS A 137 -5.49 1.91 18.64
C LYS A 137 -7.00 1.71 18.39
N LEU A 138 -7.33 1.15 17.22
CA LEU A 138 -8.65 0.63 16.89
C LEU A 138 -8.96 -0.56 17.82
N LYS A 139 -10.20 -0.68 18.29
CA LYS A 139 -10.69 -1.83 19.05
C LYS A 139 -11.32 -2.86 18.09
N GLU A 140 -11.38 -4.11 18.53
CA GLU A 140 -11.90 -5.24 17.76
C GLU A 140 -13.33 -5.01 17.24
N ASN A 141 -14.20 -4.39 18.06
CA ASN A 141 -15.60 -4.13 17.70
C ASN A 141 -15.82 -2.83 16.91
N GLU A 142 -14.76 -2.18 16.41
CA GLU A 142 -14.85 -0.87 15.72
C GLU A 142 -14.66 -0.96 14.19
N PHE A 143 -14.66 -2.16 13.60
CA PHE A 143 -14.45 -2.30 12.15
C PHE A 143 -15.59 -1.73 11.30
N ASP A 144 -16.81 -1.61 11.84
CA ASP A 144 -17.90 -0.86 11.19
C ASP A 144 -17.59 0.64 11.07
N ILE A 145 -16.99 1.23 12.11
CA ILE A 145 -16.53 2.63 12.12
C ILE A 145 -15.37 2.77 11.14
N PHE A 146 -14.41 1.84 11.19
CA PHE A 146 -13.27 1.82 10.27
C PHE A 146 -13.73 1.82 8.81
N ALA A 147 -14.65 0.91 8.46
CA ALA A 147 -15.15 0.77 7.11
C ALA A 147 -15.95 2.01 6.64
N ASP A 148 -16.73 2.63 7.54
CA ASP A 148 -17.43 3.88 7.24
C ASP A 148 -16.47 5.01 6.86
N ILE A 149 -15.46 5.24 7.70
CA ILE A 149 -14.44 6.26 7.48
C ILE A 149 -13.64 5.96 6.20
N TYR A 150 -13.30 4.70 5.96
CA TYR A 150 -12.57 4.27 4.78
C TYR A 150 -13.36 4.56 3.50
N VAL A 151 -14.60 4.09 3.41
CA VAL A 151 -15.46 4.25 2.24
C VAL A 151 -15.72 5.72 1.95
N ARG A 152 -16.11 6.50 2.98
CA ARG A 152 -16.39 7.93 2.81
C ARG A 152 -15.13 8.74 2.51
N GLY A 153 -14.02 8.43 3.18
CA GLY A 153 -12.76 9.15 3.02
C GLY A 153 -12.09 8.92 1.66
N PHE A 154 -12.27 7.73 1.06
CA PHE A 154 -11.83 7.44 -0.31
C PHE A 154 -12.89 7.70 -1.38
N ASN A 155 -14.07 8.21 -1.00
CA ASN A 155 -15.19 8.43 -1.90
C ASN A 155 -15.58 7.16 -2.69
N MET A 156 -15.61 6.02 -2.00
CA MET A 156 -16.02 4.73 -2.56
C MET A 156 -17.55 4.56 -2.50
N PRO A 157 -18.15 3.73 -3.36
CA PRO A 157 -19.57 3.42 -3.27
C PRO A 157 -19.94 2.77 -1.92
N SER A 158 -21.06 3.19 -1.32
CA SER A 158 -21.49 2.75 0.02
C SER A 158 -21.65 1.22 0.14
N PHE A 159 -22.06 0.54 -0.94
CA PHE A 159 -22.21 -0.92 -0.96
C PHE A 159 -20.88 -1.68 -0.74
N THR A 160 -19.72 -1.01 -0.86
CA THR A 160 -18.42 -1.64 -0.63
C THR A 160 -18.05 -1.75 0.86
N LYS A 161 -18.84 -1.15 1.76
CA LYS A 161 -18.54 -1.05 3.20
C LYS A 161 -18.34 -2.41 3.87
N ASP A 162 -19.21 -3.38 3.64
CA ASP A 162 -19.08 -4.72 4.24
C ASP A 162 -17.81 -5.44 3.76
N GLY A 163 -17.47 -5.32 2.48
CA GLY A 163 -16.22 -5.87 1.94
C GLY A 163 -14.99 -5.20 2.53
N VAL A 164 -15.01 -3.87 2.70
CA VAL A 164 -13.93 -3.13 3.37
C VAL A 164 -13.80 -3.56 4.84
N ARG A 165 -14.92 -3.74 5.56
CA ARG A 165 -14.93 -4.23 6.94
C ARG A 165 -14.26 -5.60 7.02
N GLN A 166 -14.80 -6.58 6.30
CA GLN A 166 -14.34 -7.96 6.31
C GLN A 166 -12.86 -8.07 5.93
N ASN A 167 -12.43 -7.33 4.90
CA ASN A 167 -11.07 -7.39 4.40
C ASN A 167 -10.01 -6.81 5.35
N ASN A 168 -10.42 -5.94 6.28
CA ASN A 168 -9.51 -5.32 7.25
C ASN A 168 -9.63 -5.97 8.64
N GLU A 169 -10.82 -6.43 9.02
CA GLU A 169 -11.05 -7.12 10.30
C GLU A 169 -10.22 -8.40 10.42
N ILE A 170 -10.07 -9.16 9.33
CA ILE A 170 -9.23 -10.37 9.33
C ILE A 170 -7.74 -10.10 9.63
N LEU A 171 -7.29 -8.86 9.42
CA LEU A 171 -5.91 -8.43 9.67
C LEU A 171 -5.72 -7.99 11.13
N TYR A 172 -6.80 -7.81 11.89
CA TYR A 172 -6.74 -7.41 13.30
C TYR A 172 -5.99 -8.45 14.13
N ASN A 173 -5.13 -7.98 15.04
CA ASN A 173 -4.27 -8.82 15.88
C ASN A 173 -3.36 -9.80 15.10
N LYS A 174 -3.19 -9.63 13.78
CA LYS A 174 -2.23 -10.41 13.00
C LYS A 174 -0.83 -9.80 13.12
N PRO A 175 0.24 -10.62 13.08
CA PRO A 175 1.60 -10.13 13.21
C PRO A 175 1.89 -8.94 12.27
N GLY A 176 2.44 -7.87 12.84
CA GLY A 176 2.83 -6.67 12.12
C GLY A 176 1.69 -5.69 11.78
N TRP A 177 0.41 -6.08 11.86
CA TRP A 177 -0.71 -5.20 11.52
C TRP A 177 -1.16 -4.37 12.72
N HIS A 178 -1.18 -3.04 12.53
CA HIS A 178 -1.63 -2.08 13.53
C HIS A 178 -2.67 -1.13 12.94
N PHE A 179 -3.76 -0.92 13.67
CA PHE A 179 -4.89 -0.09 13.26
C PHE A 179 -5.08 1.06 14.25
N PHE A 180 -5.28 2.25 13.72
CA PHE A 180 -5.42 3.48 14.49
C PHE A 180 -6.66 4.27 14.06
N ILE A 181 -7.29 4.92 15.03
CA ILE A 181 -8.30 5.96 14.83
C ILE A 181 -7.71 7.28 15.35
N ALA A 182 -7.88 8.34 14.56
CA ALA A 182 -7.73 9.71 15.04
C ALA A 182 -9.11 10.32 15.30
N GLU A 183 -9.24 11.01 16.44
CA GLU A 183 -10.48 11.60 16.91
C GLU A 183 -10.32 13.11 17.06
N ILE A 184 -11.37 13.86 16.71
CA ILE A 184 -11.51 15.29 17.03
C ILE A 184 -12.66 15.41 18.02
N GLN A 185 -12.40 15.96 19.20
CA GLN A 185 -13.42 16.08 20.27
C GLN A 185 -14.13 14.74 20.53
N ASN A 186 -13.36 13.65 20.65
CA ASN A 186 -13.86 12.27 20.84
C ASN A 186 -14.72 11.70 19.69
N THR A 187 -14.76 12.37 18.53
CA THR A 187 -15.44 11.87 17.34
C THR A 187 -14.44 11.21 16.39
N PRO A 188 -14.59 9.92 16.04
CA PRO A 188 -13.76 9.26 15.03
C PRO A 188 -13.77 10.01 13.69
N ALA A 189 -12.61 10.51 13.28
CA ALA A 189 -12.46 11.40 12.13
C ALA A 189 -11.65 10.76 10.99
N SER A 190 -10.68 9.90 11.34
CA SER A 190 -9.74 9.33 10.38
C SER A 190 -9.21 7.99 10.85
N ILE A 191 -8.86 7.14 9.89
CA ILE A 191 -8.20 5.85 10.12
C ILE A 191 -6.78 5.85 9.54
N GLY A 192 -5.90 5.10 10.18
CA GLY A 192 -4.55 4.83 9.71
C GLY A 192 -4.15 3.39 10.01
N VAL A 193 -3.50 2.75 9.03
CA VAL A 193 -3.00 1.38 9.15
C VAL A 193 -1.50 1.39 8.96
N LEU A 194 -0.82 0.56 9.74
CA LEU A 194 0.61 0.30 9.66
C LEU A 194 0.84 -1.21 9.57
N PHE A 195 1.77 -1.61 8.71
CA PHE A 195 2.26 -2.98 8.64
C PHE A 195 3.77 -3.00 8.92
N ILE A 196 4.22 -3.77 9.91
CA ILE A 196 5.64 -3.91 10.25
C ILE A 196 6.12 -5.32 9.88
N ASN A 197 7.22 -5.39 9.13
CA ASN A 197 7.87 -6.65 8.82
C ASN A 197 9.38 -6.45 8.69
N ASN A 198 10.18 -7.28 9.38
CA ASN A 198 11.64 -7.28 9.31
C ASN A 198 12.28 -5.89 9.51
N GLY A 199 11.80 -5.11 10.48
CA GLY A 199 12.32 -3.77 10.77
C GLY A 199 11.87 -2.67 9.80
N VAL A 200 10.97 -2.97 8.86
CA VAL A 200 10.39 -1.98 7.95
C VAL A 200 8.91 -1.73 8.27
N ALA A 201 8.57 -0.48 8.54
CA ALA A 201 7.21 -0.01 8.80
C ALA A 201 6.58 0.56 7.53
N SER A 202 5.54 -0.09 7.00
CA SER A 202 4.79 0.33 5.83
C SER A 202 3.53 1.09 6.24
N LEU A 203 3.45 2.37 5.87
CA LEU A 203 2.24 3.16 5.91
C LEU A 203 1.25 2.60 4.87
N ALA A 204 0.29 1.81 5.34
CA ALA A 204 -0.72 1.16 4.52
C ALA A 204 -1.89 2.14 4.23
N ALA A 205 -3.11 1.77 4.57
CA ALA A 205 -4.28 2.64 4.34
C ALA A 205 -4.30 3.85 5.28
N SER A 206 -4.73 5.01 4.79
CA SER A 206 -5.17 6.12 5.62
C SER A 206 -6.29 6.90 4.91
N ALA A 207 -7.36 7.19 5.64
CA ALA A 207 -8.52 7.91 5.13
C ALA A 207 -9.05 8.85 6.19
N THR A 208 -9.52 10.03 5.78
CA THR A 208 -10.13 11.04 6.65
C THR A 208 -11.50 11.39 6.09
N LEU A 209 -12.52 11.40 6.96
CA LEU A 209 -13.85 11.83 6.59
C LEU A 209 -13.84 13.24 5.99
N PRO A 210 -14.64 13.54 4.95
CA PRO A 210 -14.64 14.83 4.26
C PRO A 210 -14.73 16.05 5.20
N GLU A 211 -15.62 16.00 6.19
CA GLU A 211 -15.85 17.06 7.18
C GLU A 211 -14.69 17.30 8.17
N PHE A 212 -13.71 16.39 8.20
CA PHE A 212 -12.52 16.47 9.05
C PHE A 212 -11.21 16.63 8.26
N GLN A 213 -11.27 16.74 6.94
CA GLN A 213 -10.10 17.00 6.10
C GLN A 213 -9.50 18.38 6.41
N LEU A 214 -8.20 18.54 6.10
CA LEU A 214 -7.43 19.77 6.34
C LEU A 214 -7.35 20.22 7.81
N LYS A 215 -7.72 19.36 8.77
CA LYS A 215 -7.61 19.63 10.22
C LYS A 215 -6.41 18.96 10.90
N GLY A 216 -5.57 18.25 10.15
CA GLY A 216 -4.35 17.62 10.67
C GLY A 216 -4.47 16.13 11.06
N CYS A 217 -5.62 15.47 10.87
CA CYS A 217 -5.81 14.06 11.24
C CYS A 217 -4.79 13.12 10.58
N HIS A 218 -4.49 13.34 9.29
CA HIS A 218 -3.51 12.50 8.59
C HIS A 218 -2.10 12.69 9.16
N THR A 219 -1.69 13.92 9.48
CA THR A 219 -0.42 14.20 10.15
C THR A 219 -0.33 13.49 11.49
N ALA A 220 -1.37 13.59 12.33
CA ALA A 220 -1.43 12.90 13.62
C ALA A 220 -1.28 11.37 13.46
N LEU A 221 -1.96 10.78 12.46
CA LEU A 221 -1.84 9.35 12.16
C LEU A 221 -0.47 8.96 11.63
N ILE A 222 0.20 9.80 10.84
CA ILE A 222 1.58 9.53 10.40
C ILE A 222 2.51 9.54 11.62
N GLN A 223 2.39 10.54 12.50
CA GLN A 223 3.21 10.62 13.71
C GLN A 223 3.01 9.41 14.62
N LYS A 224 1.76 8.98 14.87
CA LYS A 224 1.52 7.78 15.69
C LYS A 224 2.10 6.51 15.07
N ARG A 225 2.06 6.39 13.73
CA ARG A 225 2.65 5.25 13.01
C ARG A 225 4.18 5.28 13.03
N ILE A 226 4.79 6.47 13.02
CA ILE A 226 6.23 6.66 13.25
C ILE A 226 6.62 6.25 14.67
N GLU A 227 5.87 6.69 15.68
CA GLU A 227 6.08 6.31 17.09
C GLU A 227 6.06 4.78 17.25
N THR A 228 5.04 4.10 16.72
CA THR A 228 4.97 2.63 16.75
C THR A 228 6.12 1.96 15.99
N ALA A 229 6.60 2.56 14.89
CA ALA A 229 7.77 2.06 14.18
C ALA A 229 9.05 2.16 15.03
N ILE A 230 9.24 3.26 15.77
CA ILE A 230 10.36 3.48 16.68
C ILE A 230 10.31 2.48 17.84
N GLU A 231 9.15 2.34 18.50
CA GLU A 231 8.93 1.36 19.58
C GLU A 231 9.23 -0.08 19.12
N SER A 232 8.99 -0.37 17.84
CA SER A 232 9.25 -1.67 17.21
C SER A 232 10.67 -1.81 16.64
N ASN A 233 11.58 -0.87 16.93
CA ASN A 233 12.96 -0.84 16.44
C ASN A 233 13.08 -0.90 14.91
N CYS A 234 12.14 -0.29 14.18
CA CYS A 234 12.20 -0.23 12.72
C CYS A 234 13.33 0.70 12.26
N HIS A 235 14.15 0.26 11.31
CA HIS A 235 15.18 1.10 10.69
C HIS A 235 14.66 1.90 9.51
N LEU A 236 13.49 1.54 8.97
CA LEU A 236 12.90 2.15 7.80
C LEU A 236 11.38 2.34 7.95
N ILE A 237 10.87 3.49 7.54
CA ILE A 237 9.44 3.71 7.30
C ILE A 237 9.22 4.03 5.83
N VAL A 238 8.21 3.41 5.23
CA VAL A 238 7.88 3.54 3.80
C VAL A 238 6.39 3.84 3.62
N GLY A 239 6.04 4.46 2.49
CA GLY A 239 4.65 4.69 2.12
C GLY A 239 4.51 4.92 0.62
N GLN A 240 3.29 4.79 0.11
CA GLN A 240 2.98 5.06 -1.29
C GLN A 240 1.88 6.11 -1.41
N ALA A 241 2.01 6.98 -2.40
CA ALA A 241 0.98 7.95 -2.74
C ALA A 241 1.03 8.34 -4.22
N ARG A 242 -0.13 8.74 -4.75
CA ARG A 242 -0.17 9.40 -6.07
C ARG A 242 0.72 10.65 -6.03
N PHE A 243 1.46 10.88 -7.12
CA PHE A 243 2.34 12.04 -7.24
C PHE A 243 1.59 13.36 -7.01
N GLY A 244 2.13 14.21 -6.13
CA GLY A 244 1.55 15.51 -5.78
C GLY A 244 0.24 15.45 -4.98
N SER A 245 -0.17 14.27 -4.49
CA SER A 245 -1.38 14.15 -3.68
C SER A 245 -1.21 14.70 -2.27
N SER A 246 -2.32 15.01 -1.60
CA SER A 246 -2.33 15.36 -0.17
C SER A 246 -1.67 14.29 0.69
N SER A 247 -1.73 13.02 0.29
CA SER A 247 -1.04 11.93 1.01
C SER A 247 0.49 12.08 0.92
N GLN A 248 1.02 12.32 -0.29
CA GLN A 248 2.45 12.62 -0.49
C GLN A 248 2.86 13.84 0.34
N ASN A 249 2.14 14.96 0.21
CA ASN A 249 2.48 16.21 0.90
C ASN A 249 2.51 16.05 2.43
N ASN A 250 1.62 15.22 3.00
CA ASN A 250 1.61 14.95 4.44
C ASN A 250 2.78 14.06 4.88
N MET A 251 3.16 13.06 4.07
CA MET A 251 4.37 12.27 4.31
C MET A 251 5.64 13.11 4.22
N GLU A 252 5.73 14.03 3.24
CA GLU A 252 6.86 14.95 3.11
C GLU A 252 6.98 15.90 4.30
N ARG A 253 5.87 16.46 4.79
CA ARG A 253 5.84 17.26 6.03
C ARG A 253 6.29 16.46 7.25
N ALA A 254 6.07 15.14 7.25
CA ALA A 254 6.56 14.22 8.26
C ALA A 254 8.00 13.74 8.01
N HIS A 255 8.80 14.51 7.24
CA HIS A 255 10.21 14.25 6.94
C HIS A 255 10.47 12.98 6.12
N MET A 256 9.45 12.43 5.46
CA MET A 256 9.67 11.42 4.42
C MET A 256 10.14 12.09 3.13
N LYS A 257 10.96 11.37 2.38
CA LYS A 257 11.48 11.83 1.10
C LYS A 257 10.97 10.91 0.01
N ILE A 258 10.80 11.44 -1.20
CA ILE A 258 10.55 10.61 -2.37
C ILE A 258 11.73 9.66 -2.55
N ALA A 259 11.44 8.37 -2.57
CA ALA A 259 12.39 7.33 -2.93
C ALA A 259 12.53 7.28 -4.45
N TYR A 260 11.39 7.10 -5.13
CA TYR A 260 11.26 7.03 -6.57
C TYR A 260 9.79 7.14 -6.99
N THR A 261 9.55 7.33 -8.28
CA THR A 261 8.28 6.98 -8.92
C THR A 261 8.43 5.65 -9.63
N LYS A 262 7.50 4.72 -9.38
CA LYS A 262 7.38 3.48 -10.16
C LYS A 262 6.43 3.69 -11.33
N SER A 263 6.77 3.10 -12.46
CA SER A 263 5.95 3.11 -13.66
C SER A 263 4.85 2.06 -13.54
N ILE A 264 3.64 2.43 -13.96
CA ILE A 264 2.49 1.54 -14.03
C ILE A 264 2.29 1.14 -15.48
N TRP A 265 2.34 -0.15 -15.77
CA TRP A 265 2.14 -0.69 -17.12
C TRP A 265 0.86 -1.48 -17.17
N THR A 266 -0.01 -1.14 -18.12
CA THR A 266 -1.35 -1.74 -18.26
C THR A 266 -1.48 -2.31 -19.67
N ALA A 267 -2.15 -3.46 -19.78
CA ALA A 267 -2.51 -4.00 -21.09
C ALA A 267 -3.46 -3.03 -21.81
N LYS A 268 -3.29 -2.86 -23.13
CA LYS A 268 -4.28 -2.16 -23.96
C LYS A 268 -5.58 -2.97 -23.97
N ASP A 269 -6.71 -2.27 -23.95
CA ASP A 269 -7.99 -2.90 -24.27
C ASP A 269 -7.91 -3.40 -25.72
N MET A 270 -8.04 -4.71 -25.92
CA MET A 270 -8.09 -5.35 -27.25
C MET A 270 -9.54 -5.60 -27.64
#